data_AF-A0A368FRX7-F1
#
_entry.id   AF-A0A368FRX7-F1
#
_cell.length_a   1.000
_cell.length_b   1.000
_cell.length_c   1.000
_cell.angle_alpha   90.00
_cell.angle_beta   90.00
_cell.angle_gamma   90.00
#
_symmetry.space_group_name_H-M   'P 1'
#
loop_
_entity.id
_entity.type
_entity.pdbx_description
1 polymer ?
#
loop_
_entity_poly.entity_id
_entity_poly.type
_entity_poly.pdbx_seq_one_letter_code
_entity_poly.pdbx_strand_id
1 'polypeptide(L)'
;MELCMVNEQAELYEGPSNRANNHQLYQCQQCKSKGKWTGIRMIGNEFATDPCTLDHHPEWNPIKTAHNLVDRTVYECLYQYSTVACKEDSKPEWHKQMATIKEKVAQEPEMYQAMVSHHYSRGCFSRRSSIKRVLETYNCGEAGTTMTYIPETFSILPDVSIFVHRLEPMLHVYYNSNTVQMAARNGLHTLVFIHSNLVSSNGKSSCTPRMMCAAMV
;
A
#
# COMPACT_ATOMS: atom_id res chain seq x y z
N MET A 1 9.80 1.21 -16.21
CA MET A 1 8.58 0.40 -16.06
C MET A 1 7.79 1.04 -14.92
N GLU A 2 6.78 1.83 -15.24
CA GLU A 2 5.93 2.48 -14.22
C GLU A 2 5.05 1.42 -13.55
N LEU A 3 5.16 1.28 -12.24
CA LEU A 3 4.23 0.51 -11.44
C LEU A 3 2.91 1.30 -11.35
N CYS A 4 1.98 1.03 -12.27
CA CYS A 4 0.60 1.49 -12.15
C CYS A 4 -0.02 0.79 -10.93
N MET A 5 -0.14 1.51 -9.81
CA MET A 5 -0.98 1.06 -8.70
C MET A 5 -2.45 1.20 -9.13
N VAL A 6 -3.00 0.11 -9.68
CA VAL A 6 -4.37 0.04 -10.21
C VAL A 6 -5.43 0.23 -9.11
N ASN A 7 -5.08 0.00 -7.84
CA ASN A 7 -6.05 -0.05 -6.74
C ASN A 7 -6.71 1.28 -6.38
N GLU A 8 -6.19 2.45 -6.79
CA GLU A 8 -6.84 3.74 -6.54
C GLU A 8 -7.72 4.22 -7.70
N GLN A 9 -7.73 3.52 -8.84
CA GLN A 9 -8.49 3.92 -10.04
C GLN A 9 -9.69 3.02 -10.33
N ALA A 10 -9.90 2.01 -9.49
CA ALA A 10 -10.96 1.04 -9.66
C ALA A 10 -11.85 1.05 -8.40
N GLU A 11 -13.12 1.40 -8.58
CA GLU A 11 -14.12 1.23 -7.54
C GLU A 11 -14.70 -0.17 -7.64
N LEU A 12 -14.83 -0.83 -6.49
CA LEU A 12 -15.60 -2.07 -6.39
C LEU A 12 -17.04 -1.74 -6.76
N TYR A 13 -17.53 -2.32 -7.86
CA TYR A 13 -18.91 -2.16 -8.28
C TYR A 13 -19.71 -3.36 -7.79
N GLU A 14 -20.53 -3.14 -6.76
CA GLU A 14 -21.56 -4.09 -6.34
C GLU A 14 -22.76 -3.96 -7.29
N GLY A 15 -22.65 -4.54 -8.48
CA GLY A 15 -23.78 -4.68 -9.38
C GLY A 15 -24.89 -5.56 -8.78
N PRO A 16 -26.10 -5.57 -9.36
CA PRO A 16 -27.19 -6.42 -8.90
C PRO A 16 -26.69 -7.87 -8.78
N SER A 17 -26.61 -8.35 -7.54
CA SER A 17 -26.03 -9.62 -7.16
C SER A 17 -26.79 -10.77 -7.82
N ASN A 18 -26.27 -11.25 -8.95
CA ASN A 18 -26.63 -12.58 -9.44
C ASN A 18 -25.91 -13.58 -8.53
N ARG A 19 -26.64 -14.07 -7.52
CA ARG A 19 -26.18 -14.99 -6.46
C ARG A 19 -25.48 -16.27 -6.92
N ALA A 20 -25.38 -16.50 -8.24
CA ALA A 20 -24.73 -17.68 -8.83
C ALA A 20 -23.25 -17.48 -9.16
N ASN A 21 -22.70 -16.26 -9.08
CA ASN A 21 -21.38 -15.94 -9.61
C ASN A 21 -20.41 -15.46 -8.50
N ASN A 22 -19.48 -16.33 -8.08
CA ASN A 22 -18.45 -16.07 -7.06
C ASN A 22 -17.31 -15.12 -7.54
N HIS A 23 -17.62 -14.03 -8.23
CA HIS A 23 -16.62 -13.06 -8.67
C HIS A 23 -17.03 -11.63 -8.36
N GLN A 24 -16.04 -10.81 -8.02
CA GLN A 24 -16.19 -9.37 -7.86
C GLN A 24 -15.89 -8.68 -9.19
N LEU A 25 -16.58 -7.58 -9.49
CA LEU A 25 -16.33 -6.76 -10.67
C LEU A 25 -15.84 -5.38 -10.24
N TYR A 26 -14.68 -5.01 -10.74
CA TYR A 26 -14.14 -3.67 -10.57
C TYR A 26 -14.43 -2.86 -11.82
N GLN A 27 -14.83 -1.60 -11.66
CA GLN A 27 -15.01 -0.70 -12.77
C GLN A 27 -13.93 0.38 -12.71
N CYS A 28 -13.21 0.59 -13.81
CA CYS A 28 -12.31 1.73 -13.89
C CYS A 28 -13.11 3.05 -13.83
N GLN A 29 -12.66 3.96 -12.96
CA GLN A 29 -13.26 5.28 -12.76
C GLN A 29 -13.30 6.13 -14.03
N GLN A 30 -12.30 6.03 -14.92
CA GLN A 30 -12.30 6.78 -16.18
C GLN A 30 -13.31 6.24 -17.20
N CYS A 31 -13.49 4.92 -17.26
CA CYS A 31 -14.56 4.34 -18.06
C CYS A 31 -15.91 4.82 -17.54
N LYS A 32 -16.09 4.74 -16.22
CA LYS A 32 -17.30 5.15 -15.52
C LYS A 32 -17.65 6.61 -15.80
N SER A 33 -16.69 7.54 -15.73
CA SER A 33 -16.94 8.97 -16.00
C SER A 33 -17.32 9.25 -17.46
N LYS A 34 -16.88 8.42 -18.41
CA LYS A 34 -17.25 8.48 -19.83
C LYS A 34 -18.52 7.71 -20.18
N GLY A 35 -19.22 7.14 -19.19
CA GLY A 35 -20.40 6.28 -19.42
C GLY A 35 -20.08 4.94 -20.08
N LYS A 36 -18.79 4.54 -20.12
CA LYS A 36 -18.36 3.23 -20.61
C LYS A 36 -18.20 2.25 -19.45
N TRP A 37 -18.48 0.99 -19.71
CA TRP A 37 -18.29 -0.07 -18.73
C TRP A 37 -17.15 -0.99 -19.19
N THR A 38 -16.06 -1.00 -18.42
CA THR A 38 -15.00 -2.00 -18.55
C THR A 38 -14.86 -2.66 -17.19
N GLY A 39 -15.51 -3.82 -17.06
CA GLY A 39 -15.46 -4.61 -15.85
C GLY A 39 -14.20 -5.46 -15.80
N ILE A 40 -13.43 -5.32 -14.73
CA ILE A 40 -12.30 -6.19 -14.42
C ILE A 40 -12.82 -7.24 -13.46
N ARG A 41 -12.81 -8.50 -13.91
CA ARG A 41 -13.22 -9.62 -13.08
C ARG A 41 -12.13 -9.95 -12.07
N MET A 42 -12.49 -10.00 -10.80
CA MET A 42 -11.68 -10.61 -9.75
C MET A 42 -12.28 -11.94 -9.33
N ILE A 43 -11.46 -12.98 -9.32
CA ILE A 43 -11.82 -14.30 -8.81
C ILE A 43 -11.00 -14.48 -7.53
N GLY A 44 -11.70 -14.49 -6.38
CA GLY A 44 -11.03 -14.30 -5.10
C GLY A 44 -10.40 -12.90 -5.02
N ASN A 45 -9.08 -12.84 -4.83
CA ASN A 45 -8.32 -11.59 -4.69
C ASN A 45 -7.36 -11.31 -5.85
N GLU A 46 -7.47 -12.07 -6.93
CA GLU A 46 -6.65 -11.91 -8.12
C GLU A 46 -7.49 -11.38 -9.27
N PHE A 47 -6.93 -10.42 -10.01
CA PHE A 47 -7.51 -9.97 -11.27
C PHE A 47 -7.39 -11.10 -12.30
N ALA A 48 -8.53 -11.56 -12.83
CA ALA A 48 -8.58 -12.61 -13.84
C ALA A 48 -7.95 -12.19 -15.18
N THR A 49 -7.76 -10.89 -15.37
CA THR A 49 -7.10 -10.30 -16.53
C THR A 49 -6.30 -9.10 -16.04
N ASP A 50 -5.08 -8.92 -16.55
CA ASP A 50 -4.27 -7.76 -16.19
C ASP A 50 -5.02 -6.47 -16.55
N PRO A 51 -5.33 -5.63 -15.55
CA PRO A 51 -5.95 -4.33 -15.76
C PRO A 51 -5.19 -3.42 -16.71
N CYS A 52 -3.92 -3.66 -17.04
CA CYS A 52 -3.18 -2.85 -18.01
C CYS A 52 -3.35 -3.34 -19.45
N THR A 53 -3.84 -4.57 -19.64
CA THR A 53 -3.95 -5.22 -20.96
C THR A 53 -5.33 -5.15 -21.58
N LEU A 54 -6.36 -4.83 -20.79
CA LEU A 54 -7.69 -4.63 -21.34
C LEU A 54 -7.64 -3.43 -22.30
N ASP A 55 -8.46 -3.50 -23.35
CA ASP A 55 -8.55 -2.47 -24.38
C ASP A 55 -9.35 -1.27 -23.85
N HIS A 56 -8.82 -0.66 -22.80
CA HIS A 56 -9.26 0.67 -22.41
C HIS A 56 -8.63 1.64 -23.39
N HIS A 57 -9.40 2.64 -23.79
CA HIS A 57 -9.00 3.60 -24.82
C HIS A 57 -7.53 4.04 -24.69
N PRO A 58 -6.77 4.14 -25.79
CA PRO A 58 -5.35 4.52 -25.79
C PRO A 58 -5.06 5.90 -25.17
N GLU A 59 -6.10 6.69 -24.94
CA GLU A 59 -6.08 7.98 -24.25
C GLU A 59 -6.11 7.89 -22.71
N TRP A 60 -6.06 6.68 -22.13
CA TRP A 60 -6.10 6.47 -20.67
C TRP A 60 -4.76 6.80 -20.02
N ASN A 61 -4.61 8.07 -19.70
CA ASN A 61 -3.59 8.51 -18.76
C ASN A 61 -4.08 8.18 -17.35
N PRO A 62 -3.28 7.56 -16.46
CA PRO A 62 -3.61 7.43 -15.04
C PRO A 62 -4.25 8.71 -14.51
N ILE A 63 -5.31 8.62 -13.68
CA ILE A 63 -5.88 9.83 -13.08
C ILE A 63 -4.79 10.46 -12.20
N LYS A 64 -4.14 11.47 -12.76
CA LYS A 64 -3.20 12.33 -12.07
C LYS A 64 -4.02 13.28 -11.23
N THR A 65 -4.40 12.85 -10.03
CA THR A 65 -4.82 13.81 -9.01
C THR A 65 -3.58 14.37 -8.36
N ALA A 66 -3.67 15.63 -7.91
CA ALA A 66 -2.65 16.22 -7.06
C ALA A 66 -2.31 15.32 -5.84
N HIS A 67 -3.33 14.64 -5.29
CA HIS A 67 -3.18 13.71 -4.18
C HIS A 67 -2.28 12.52 -4.53
N ASN A 68 -2.59 11.82 -5.62
CA ASN A 68 -1.87 10.62 -6.05
C ASN A 68 -0.41 10.93 -6.39
N LEU A 69 -0.16 12.05 -7.07
CA LEU A 69 1.19 12.48 -7.43
C LEU A 69 2.04 12.79 -6.19
N VAL A 70 1.47 13.50 -5.21
CA VAL A 70 2.15 13.79 -3.94
C VAL A 70 2.40 12.51 -3.16
N ASP A 71 1.39 11.67 -2.98
CA ASP A 71 1.50 10.44 -2.18
C ASP A 71 2.51 9.46 -2.80
N ARG A 72 2.52 9.33 -4.13
CA ARG A 72 3.52 8.54 -4.86
C ARG A 72 4.93 9.11 -4.69
N THR A 73 5.10 10.42 -4.80
CA THR A 73 6.40 11.07 -4.61
C THR A 73 6.91 10.89 -3.19
N VAL A 74 6.03 11.00 -2.20
CA VAL A 74 6.36 10.76 -0.79
C VAL A 74 6.83 9.33 -0.59
N TYR A 75 6.10 8.37 -1.15
CA TYR A 75 6.46 6.97 -1.09
C TYR A 75 7.83 6.70 -1.71
N GLU A 76 8.10 7.26 -2.90
CA GLU A 76 9.39 7.14 -3.58
C GLU A 76 10.54 7.74 -2.74
N CYS A 77 10.35 8.92 -2.14
CA CYS A 77 11.33 9.50 -1.23
C CYS A 77 11.58 8.61 -0.02
N LEU A 78 10.53 8.10 0.63
CA LEU A 78 10.65 7.21 1.79
C LEU A 78 11.38 5.91 1.40
N TYR A 79 11.09 5.36 0.23
CA TYR A 79 11.77 4.18 -0.29
C TYR A 79 13.26 4.45 -0.54
N GLN A 80 13.61 5.62 -1.11
CA GLN A 80 15.01 6.01 -1.30
C GLN A 80 15.75 6.13 0.04
N TYR A 81 15.13 6.76 1.05
CA TYR A 81 15.67 6.81 2.42
C TYR A 81 15.84 5.42 3.02
N SER A 82 14.98 4.48 2.61
CA SER A 82 15.06 3.09 3.05
C SER A 82 16.26 2.34 2.46
N THR A 83 16.75 2.77 1.30
CA THR A 83 17.88 2.11 0.62
C THR A 83 19.25 2.70 0.95
N VAL A 84 19.28 3.91 1.53
CA VAL A 84 20.51 4.63 1.86
C VAL A 84 20.50 4.86 3.37
N ALA A 85 21.50 4.32 4.08
CA ALA A 85 21.65 4.56 5.52
C ALA A 85 21.76 6.07 5.77
N CYS A 86 20.65 6.70 6.13
CA CYS A 86 20.56 8.14 6.31
C CYS A 86 20.70 8.45 7.80
N LYS A 87 21.78 9.13 8.16
CA LYS A 87 22.07 9.60 9.52
C LYS A 87 21.52 11.00 9.81
N GLU A 88 20.78 11.56 8.85
CA GLU A 88 20.25 12.91 8.95
C GLU A 88 18.98 12.96 9.83
N ASP A 89 18.64 14.15 10.31
CA ASP A 89 17.46 14.39 11.14
C ASP A 89 16.18 14.47 10.28
N SER A 90 15.03 13.99 10.75
CA SER A 90 13.76 14.04 9.98
C SER A 90 13.32 15.41 9.39
N LYS A 91 13.88 16.54 9.86
CA LYS A 91 13.54 17.89 9.40
C LYS A 91 14.18 18.23 8.04
N PRO A 92 15.50 18.13 7.81
CA PRO A 92 16.10 18.30 6.48
C PRO A 92 15.45 17.43 5.41
N GLU A 93 15.11 16.18 5.71
CA GLU A 93 14.55 15.21 4.75
C GLU A 93 13.14 15.58 4.33
N TRP A 94 12.38 16.20 5.23
CA TRP A 94 11.09 16.77 4.90
C TRP A 94 11.23 17.94 3.90
N HIS A 95 12.26 18.80 4.05
CA HIS A 95 12.51 19.88 3.10
C HIS A 95 13.00 19.35 1.75
N LYS A 96 13.86 18.31 1.74
CA LYS A 96 14.27 17.60 0.53
C LYS A 96 13.07 17.00 -0.20
N GLN A 97 12.21 16.27 0.52
CA GLN A 97 10.96 15.73 -0.03
C GLN A 97 10.07 16.84 -0.61
N MET A 98 9.92 17.97 0.10
CA MET A 98 9.16 19.11 -0.41
C MET A 98 9.79 19.70 -1.68
N ALA A 99 11.12 19.79 -1.75
CA ALA A 99 11.82 20.28 -2.94
C ALA A 99 11.56 19.36 -4.15
N THR A 100 11.67 18.04 -3.97
CA THR A 100 11.33 17.06 -5.01
C THR A 100 9.87 17.17 -5.45
N ILE A 101 8.96 17.40 -4.52
CA ILE A 101 7.55 17.62 -4.85
C ILE A 101 7.42 18.89 -5.68
N LYS A 102 7.99 20.02 -5.26
CA LYS A 102 7.95 21.27 -6.03
C LYS A 102 8.54 21.12 -7.44
N GLU A 103 9.61 20.35 -7.59
CA GLU A 103 10.22 20.05 -8.90
C GLU A 103 9.27 19.25 -9.80
N LYS A 104 8.67 18.17 -9.28
CA LYS A 104 7.67 17.39 -10.04
C LYS A 104 6.42 18.21 -10.35
N VAL A 105 6.03 19.09 -9.44
CA VAL A 105 4.88 19.98 -9.62
C VAL A 105 5.17 21.04 -10.69
N ALA A 106 6.41 21.50 -10.84
CA ALA A 106 6.78 22.45 -11.89
C ALA A 106 6.52 21.89 -13.31
N GLN A 107 6.45 20.57 -13.46
CA GLN A 107 6.07 19.89 -14.71
C GLN A 107 4.54 19.88 -14.92
N GLU A 108 3.75 20.15 -13.88
CA GLU A 108 2.30 20.05 -13.83
C GLU A 108 1.69 21.35 -13.23
N PRO A 109 1.87 22.52 -13.88
CA PRO A 109 1.57 23.83 -13.29
C PRO A 109 0.11 24.02 -12.88
N GLU A 110 -0.83 23.36 -13.59
CA GLU A 110 -2.27 23.41 -13.29
C GLU A 110 -2.61 22.80 -11.92
N MET A 111 -1.85 21.80 -11.48
CA MET A 111 -2.07 21.09 -10.22
C MET A 111 -1.26 21.66 -9.05
N TYR A 112 -0.50 22.74 -9.26
CA TYR A 112 0.50 23.20 -8.29
C TYR A 112 -0.08 23.47 -6.91
N GLN A 113 -1.12 24.30 -6.86
CA GLN A 113 -1.71 24.71 -5.60
C GLN A 113 -2.33 23.52 -4.86
N ALA A 114 -2.96 22.60 -5.59
CA ALA A 114 -3.58 21.41 -5.01
C ALA A 114 -2.54 20.43 -4.46
N MET A 115 -1.41 20.22 -5.16
CA MET A 115 -0.35 19.34 -4.69
C MET A 115 0.34 19.89 -3.45
N VAL A 116 0.69 21.18 -3.47
CA VAL A 116 1.30 21.84 -2.31
C VAL A 116 0.34 21.82 -1.12
N SER A 117 -0.93 22.17 -1.34
CA SER A 117 -1.96 22.13 -0.29
C SER A 117 -2.12 20.73 0.31
N HIS A 118 -2.24 19.67 -0.52
CA HIS A 118 -2.32 18.29 -0.03
C HIS A 118 -1.06 17.83 0.71
N HIS A 119 0.10 18.31 0.27
CA HIS A 119 1.33 18.04 0.99
C HIS A 119 1.28 18.58 2.43
N TYR A 120 0.80 19.81 2.59
CA TYR A 120 0.67 20.44 3.91
C TYR A 120 -0.52 19.95 4.74
N SER A 121 -1.64 19.56 4.11
CA SER A 121 -2.90 19.19 4.79
C SER A 121 -2.77 17.94 5.66
N ARG A 122 -2.00 16.94 5.23
CA ARG A 122 -1.67 15.74 6.05
C ARG A 122 -0.81 16.08 7.28
N GLY A 123 -0.34 17.31 7.41
CA GLY A 123 0.40 17.83 8.56
C GLY A 123 1.88 17.50 8.50
N CYS A 124 2.70 18.51 8.78
CA CYS A 124 4.15 18.38 8.92
C CYS A 124 4.53 17.29 9.95
N PHE A 125 3.77 17.17 11.04
CA PHE A 125 3.98 16.17 12.09
C PHE A 125 3.79 14.72 11.63
N SER A 126 2.72 14.41 10.87
CA SER A 126 2.46 13.05 10.40
C SER A 126 3.55 12.56 9.45
N ARG A 127 3.99 13.43 8.54
CA ARG A 127 5.06 13.12 7.58
C ARG A 127 6.41 12.99 8.27
N ARG A 128 6.77 13.91 9.17
CA ARG A 128 8.00 13.80 9.97
C ARG A 128 8.02 12.54 10.83
N SER A 129 6.88 12.17 11.41
CA SER A 129 6.77 10.92 12.18
C SER A 129 6.98 9.69 11.28
N SER A 130 6.50 9.72 10.05
CA SER A 130 6.73 8.64 9.09
C SER A 130 8.18 8.56 8.63
N ILE A 131 8.80 9.71 8.31
CA ILE A 131 10.23 9.79 7.99
C ILE A 131 11.07 9.30 9.18
N LYS A 132 10.80 9.80 10.39
CA LYS A 132 11.48 9.41 11.62
C LYS A 132 11.40 7.91 11.85
N ARG A 133 10.22 7.29 11.74
CA ARG A 133 10.06 5.84 11.88
C ARG A 133 10.90 5.06 10.87
N VAL A 134 10.92 5.51 9.61
CA VAL A 134 11.77 4.89 8.58
C VAL A 134 13.24 5.00 8.99
N LEU A 135 13.72 6.21 9.31
CA LEU A 135 15.12 6.43 9.73
C LEU A 135 15.51 5.62 10.99
N GLU A 136 14.65 5.55 11.99
CA GLU A 136 14.87 4.77 13.21
C GLU A 136 14.97 3.27 12.90
N THR A 137 14.14 2.77 11.98
CA THR A 137 14.16 1.37 11.53
C THR A 137 15.52 1.01 10.93
N TYR A 138 16.19 1.95 10.25
CA TYR A 138 17.50 1.71 9.63
C TYR A 138 18.70 1.96 10.56
N ASN A 139 18.57 2.91 11.48
CA ASN A 139 19.65 3.23 12.42
C ASN A 139 19.72 2.25 13.60
N CYS A 140 18.67 1.47 13.84
CA CYS A 140 18.72 0.34 14.75
C CYS A 140 19.62 -0.73 14.10
N GLY A 141 20.90 -0.76 14.44
CA GLY A 141 21.89 -1.71 13.92
C GLY A 141 21.62 -3.18 14.24
N GLU A 142 20.41 -3.52 14.68
CA GLU A 142 19.91 -4.88 14.70
C GLU A 142 19.82 -5.39 13.26
N ALA A 143 20.29 -6.62 13.03
CA ALA A 143 20.26 -7.24 11.71
C ALA A 143 18.86 -7.06 11.09
N GLY A 144 18.78 -6.32 9.99
CA GLY A 144 17.52 -5.87 9.42
C GLY A 144 16.53 -7.03 9.30
N THR A 145 15.30 -6.83 9.77
CA THR A 145 14.25 -7.83 9.68
C THR A 145 14.07 -8.23 8.22
N THR A 146 14.37 -9.50 7.92
CA THR A 146 14.15 -10.09 6.60
C THR A 146 12.93 -10.98 6.65
N MET A 147 12.42 -11.37 5.48
CA MET A 147 11.38 -12.40 5.42
C MET A 147 11.83 -13.69 6.13
N THR A 148 13.09 -14.09 6.00
CA THR A 148 13.61 -15.33 6.62
C THR A 148 14.06 -15.19 8.08
N TYR A 149 14.14 -13.96 8.59
CA TYR A 149 14.67 -13.70 9.92
C TYR A 149 13.99 -12.49 10.55
N ILE A 150 13.28 -12.75 11.65
CA ILE A 150 12.65 -11.73 12.47
C ILE A 150 13.29 -11.81 13.86
N PRO A 151 13.94 -10.74 14.33
CA PRO A 151 14.45 -10.67 15.69
C PRO A 151 13.37 -11.02 16.72
N GLU A 152 13.75 -11.75 17.77
CA GLU A 152 12.82 -12.19 18.82
C GLU A 152 12.11 -11.01 19.50
N THR A 153 12.79 -9.87 19.60
CA THR A 153 12.22 -8.59 20.10
C THR A 153 11.03 -8.09 19.27
N PHE A 154 10.97 -8.40 17.97
CA PHE A 154 9.82 -8.10 17.11
C PHE A 154 8.79 -9.23 17.05
N SER A 155 9.13 -10.41 17.56
CA SER A 155 8.21 -11.55 17.65
C SER A 155 7.21 -11.44 18.80
N ILE A 156 7.44 -10.50 19.72
CA ILE A 156 6.68 -10.30 20.95
C ILE A 156 6.15 -8.86 20.99
N LEU A 157 4.88 -8.69 21.34
CA LEU A 157 4.24 -7.39 21.54
C LEU A 157 4.61 -6.79 22.92
N PRO A 158 4.37 -5.48 23.17
CA PRO A 158 4.66 -4.85 24.46
C PRO A 158 3.93 -5.49 25.66
N ASP A 159 2.81 -6.19 25.42
CA ASP A 159 2.06 -6.95 26.43
C ASP A 159 2.59 -8.38 26.63
N VAL A 160 3.77 -8.69 26.07
CA VAL A 160 4.44 -10.00 26.11
C VAL A 160 3.71 -11.07 25.27
N SER A 161 2.63 -10.72 24.56
CA SER A 161 1.96 -11.68 23.68
C SER A 161 2.74 -11.91 22.38
N ILE A 162 2.69 -13.14 21.87
CA ILE A 162 3.38 -13.52 20.63
C ILE A 162 2.67 -12.87 19.44
N PHE A 163 3.43 -12.14 18.62
CA PHE A 163 2.98 -11.57 17.36
C PHE A 163 3.26 -12.50 16.17
N VAL A 164 4.44 -13.13 16.16
CA VAL A 164 4.89 -14.04 15.09
C VAL A 164 4.58 -15.47 15.51
N HIS A 165 3.53 -16.04 14.93
CA HIS A 165 3.07 -17.39 15.29
C HIS A 165 3.71 -18.48 14.43
N ARG A 166 4.06 -18.16 13.18
CA ARG A 166 4.72 -19.10 12.26
C ARG A 166 5.65 -18.35 11.31
N LEU A 167 6.89 -18.82 11.19
CA LEU A 167 7.91 -18.27 10.30
C LEU A 167 8.50 -19.40 9.45
N GLU A 168 7.87 -19.71 8.32
CA GLU A 168 8.37 -20.67 7.33
C GLU A 168 8.73 -19.96 6.03
N PRO A 169 9.69 -20.44 5.23
CA PRO A 169 10.15 -19.76 4.01
C PRO A 169 9.05 -19.38 3.00
N MET A 170 7.92 -20.09 3.02
CA MET A 170 6.78 -19.87 2.11
C MET A 170 5.51 -19.39 2.85
N LEU A 171 5.55 -19.27 4.17
CA LEU A 171 4.37 -18.94 4.97
C LEU A 171 4.78 -18.25 6.26
N HIS A 172 4.38 -16.98 6.38
CA HIS A 172 4.49 -16.25 7.63
C HIS A 172 3.10 -15.93 8.17
N VAL A 173 2.89 -16.21 9.45
CA VAL A 173 1.62 -15.95 10.14
C VAL A 173 1.89 -15.01 11.29
N TYR A 174 1.33 -13.80 11.18
CA TYR A 174 1.39 -12.77 12.22
C TYR A 174 -0.03 -12.38 12.61
N TYR A 175 -0.32 -12.37 13.90
CA TYR A 175 -1.57 -11.78 14.38
C TYR A 175 -1.44 -11.34 15.84
N ASN A 176 -2.17 -10.29 16.16
CA ASN A 176 -2.36 -9.85 17.54
C ASN A 176 -3.52 -10.63 18.15
N SER A 177 -3.28 -11.32 19.26
CA SER A 177 -4.30 -12.12 19.95
C SER A 177 -5.53 -11.29 20.35
N ASN A 178 -5.35 -10.03 20.76
CA ASN A 178 -6.45 -9.12 21.08
C ASN A 178 -7.30 -8.80 19.85
N THR A 179 -6.67 -8.62 18.68
CA THR A 179 -7.39 -8.39 17.42
C THR A 179 -8.23 -9.61 17.04
N VAL A 180 -7.68 -10.83 17.18
CA VAL A 180 -8.41 -12.07 16.92
C VAL A 180 -9.56 -12.25 17.90
N GLN A 181 -9.35 -11.98 19.19
CA GLN A 181 -10.40 -12.02 20.20
C GLN A 181 -11.52 -11.01 19.91
N MET A 182 -11.16 -9.77 19.51
CA MET A 182 -12.13 -8.77 19.11
C MET A 182 -12.92 -9.22 17.88
N ALA A 183 -12.26 -9.77 16.86
CA ALA A 183 -12.93 -10.31 15.68
C ALA A 183 -13.94 -11.40 16.08
N ALA A 184 -13.53 -12.36 16.93
CA ALA A 184 -14.39 -13.42 17.43
C ALA A 184 -15.60 -12.89 18.22
N ARG A 185 -15.41 -11.87 19.09
CA ARG A 185 -16.50 -11.21 19.83
C ARG A 185 -17.50 -10.51 18.92
N ASN A 186 -17.06 -10.09 17.73
CA ASN A 186 -17.92 -9.49 16.70
C ASN A 186 -18.53 -10.54 15.74
N GLY A 187 -18.46 -11.83 16.08
CA GLY A 187 -19.03 -12.91 15.25
C GLY A 187 -18.16 -13.33 14.07
N LEU A 188 -16.89 -12.91 14.02
CA LEU A 188 -15.96 -13.34 12.98
C LEU A 188 -15.26 -14.63 13.42
N HIS A 189 -15.73 -15.75 12.91
CA HIS A 189 -15.21 -17.08 13.30
C HIS A 189 -14.11 -17.60 12.36
N THR A 190 -13.90 -16.94 11.22
CA THR A 190 -12.94 -17.39 10.20
C THR A 190 -11.92 -16.29 9.91
N LEU A 191 -10.63 -16.63 10.02
CA LEU A 191 -9.53 -15.79 9.57
C LEU A 191 -9.03 -16.31 8.23
N VAL A 192 -9.06 -15.45 7.21
CA VAL A 192 -8.50 -15.77 5.89
C VAL A 192 -7.16 -15.06 5.77
N PHE A 193 -6.08 -15.85 5.65
CA PHE A 193 -4.75 -15.32 5.41
C PHE A 193 -4.52 -15.22 3.90
N ILE A 194 -4.21 -14.02 3.42
CA ILE A 194 -3.86 -13.81 2.02
C ILE A 194 -2.34 -13.77 1.92
N HIS A 195 -1.76 -14.78 1.28
CA HIS A 195 -0.34 -14.79 0.94
C HIS A 195 -0.15 -14.13 -0.43
N SER A 196 0.19 -12.84 -0.45
CA SER A 196 0.52 -12.16 -1.70
C SER A 196 2.01 -12.33 -2.03
N ASN A 197 2.32 -13.33 -2.86
CA ASN A 197 3.63 -13.46 -3.51
C ASN A 197 3.75 -12.42 -4.64
N LEU A 198 4.03 -11.16 -4.31
CA LEU A 198 4.44 -10.18 -5.32
C LEU A 198 5.93 -10.37 -5.62
N VAL A 199 6.22 -11.25 -6.58
CA VAL A 199 7.57 -11.42 -7.13
C VAL A 199 7.90 -10.18 -7.98
N SER A 200 8.74 -9.30 -7.46
CA SER A 200 9.37 -8.22 -8.23
C SER A 200 10.61 -8.78 -8.93
N SER A 201 10.70 -8.63 -10.24
CA SER A 201 11.80 -9.14 -11.09
C SER A 201 13.16 -8.45 -10.87
N ASN A 202 13.28 -7.52 -9.92
CA ASN A 202 14.52 -6.78 -9.64
C ASN A 202 15.01 -6.98 -8.19
N GLY A 203 15.33 -8.22 -7.81
CA GLY A 203 16.43 -8.61 -6.90
C GLY A 203 16.53 -8.05 -5.47
N LYS A 204 15.71 -7.09 -5.03
CA LYS A 204 15.69 -6.57 -3.65
C LYS A 204 14.25 -6.21 -3.27
N SER A 205 13.62 -7.05 -2.45
CA SER A 205 12.25 -6.87 -1.97
C SER A 205 12.25 -6.35 -0.52
N SER A 206 11.57 -5.23 -0.27
CA SER A 206 10.96 -4.97 1.04
C SER A 206 9.44 -5.11 0.89
N CYS A 207 8.90 -6.20 1.43
CA CYS A 207 7.46 -6.46 1.45
C CYS A 207 6.91 -5.93 2.78
N THR A 208 5.90 -5.06 2.73
CA THR A 208 5.05 -4.80 3.90
C THR A 208 3.80 -5.66 3.77
N PRO A 209 3.57 -6.64 4.67
CA PRO A 209 2.34 -7.42 4.66
C PRO A 209 1.13 -6.52 4.95
N ARG A 210 0.08 -6.60 4.14
CA ARG A 210 -1.24 -6.04 4.47
C ARG A 210 -2.15 -7.18 4.95
N MET A 211 -2.53 -7.13 6.22
CA MET A 211 -3.55 -8.02 6.78
C MET A 211 -4.94 -7.48 6.39
N MET A 212 -5.76 -8.29 5.73
CA MET A 212 -7.19 -8.00 5.56
C MET A 212 -7.99 -9.02 6.36
N CYS A 213 -8.84 -8.54 7.28
CA CYS A 213 -9.82 -9.38 7.96
C CYS A 213 -11.14 -9.30 7.19
N ALA A 214 -11.63 -10.42 6.67
CA ALA A 214 -12.94 -10.50 6.05
C ALA A 214 -13.94 -11.13 7.02
N ALA A 215 -15.13 -10.54 7.11
CA ALA A 215 -16.27 -11.10 7.80
C ALA A 215 -17.11 -11.90 6.80
N MET A 216 -17.29 -13.19 7.03
CA MET A 216 -18.34 -13.96 6.39
C MET A 216 -19.45 -14.18 7.42
N VAL A 217 -20.62 -13.59 7.15
CA VAL A 217 -21.88 -13.87 7.86
C VAL A 217 -22.75 -14.71 6.94
#